data_AF-A0A7C3TMJ8-F1
#
_entry.id   AF-A0A7C3TMJ8-F1
#
_cell.length_a   1.000
_cell.length_b   1.000
_cell.length_c   1.000
_cell.angle_alpha   90.00
_cell.angle_beta   90.00
_cell.angle_gamma   90.00
#
_symmetry.space_group_name_H-M   'P 1'
#
loop_
_entity.id
_entity.type
_entity.pdbx_description
1 polymer ?
#
loop_
_entity_poly.entity_id
_entity_poly.type
_entity_poly.pdbx_seq_one_letter_code
_entity_poly.pdbx_strand_id
1 'polypeptide(L)'
;MADLEWKQIALAVAAAISLPIVVAMRRRSYRRFINRFADDEICSHLRGALELLRQRGHHVVRAGQKSPQFPLEIHVAPLFDPAALAAELHLRDPVFVSDRNVLCCAEHECELTPVD
;
A
#
# COMPACT_ATOMS: atom_id res chain seq x y z
N MET A 1 31.14 24.88 -32.64
CA MET A 1 30.39 25.41 -31.48
C MET A 1 28.90 25.11 -31.59
N ALA A 2 28.22 25.39 -32.72
CA ALA A 2 26.79 25.15 -32.90
C ALA A 2 26.32 23.68 -32.72
N ASP A 3 27.12 22.68 -33.13
CA ASP A 3 26.74 21.25 -32.99
C ASP A 3 26.67 20.76 -31.54
N LEU A 4 27.42 21.40 -30.63
CA LEU A 4 27.41 21.05 -29.22
C LEU A 4 26.12 21.54 -28.54
N GLU A 5 25.64 22.71 -28.95
CA GLU A 5 24.41 23.32 -28.42
C GLU A 5 23.16 22.52 -28.84
N TRP A 6 23.07 22.09 -30.11
CA TRP A 6 21.94 21.29 -30.58
C TRP A 6 21.84 19.91 -29.89
N LYS A 7 22.98 19.26 -29.63
CA LYS A 7 23.01 17.99 -28.89
C LYS A 7 22.54 18.17 -27.45
N GLN A 8 22.93 19.26 -26.79
CA GLN A 8 22.49 19.56 -25.43
C GLN A 8 20.99 19.86 -25.37
N ILE A 9 20.45 20.62 -26.32
CA ILE A 9 19.01 20.91 -26.43
C ILE A 9 18.22 19.62 -26.68
N ALA A 10 18.66 18.78 -27.63
CA ALA A 10 18.01 17.51 -27.91
C ALA A 10 18.00 16.57 -26.68
N LEU A 11 19.10 16.52 -25.94
CA LEU A 11 19.19 15.72 -24.71
C LEU A 11 18.25 16.25 -23.62
N ALA A 12 18.17 17.57 -23.45
CA ALA A 12 17.28 18.20 -22.48
C ALA A 12 15.79 17.92 -22.79
N VAL A 13 15.40 18.00 -24.07
CA VAL A 13 14.04 17.67 -24.51
C VAL A 13 13.74 16.18 -24.29
N ALA A 14 14.66 15.30 -24.66
CA ALA A 14 14.51 13.87 -24.43
C ALA A 14 14.39 13.53 -22.93
N ALA A 15 15.16 14.20 -22.06
CA ALA A 15 15.06 14.05 -20.62
C ALA A 15 13.70 14.55 -20.08
N ALA A 16 13.23 15.71 -20.55
CA ALA A 16 11.95 16.28 -20.14
C ALA A 16 10.76 15.39 -20.50
N ILE A 17 10.81 14.68 -21.63
CA ILE A 17 9.77 13.73 -22.06
C ILE A 17 9.90 12.38 -21.34
N SER A 18 11.12 11.84 -21.21
CA SER A 18 11.33 10.52 -20.62
C SER A 18 11.06 10.50 -19.11
N LEU A 19 11.38 11.57 -18.39
CA LEU A 19 11.20 11.64 -16.93
C LEU A 19 9.76 11.37 -16.47
N PRO A 20 8.70 12.05 -16.96
CA PRO A 20 7.34 11.79 -16.53
C PRO A 20 6.88 10.36 -16.88
N ILE A 21 7.32 9.82 -18.02
CA ILE A 21 7.02 8.44 -18.43
C ILE A 21 7.63 7.45 -17.44
N VAL A 22 8.91 7.61 -17.12
CA VAL A 22 9.63 6.75 -16.16
C VAL A 22 8.98 6.86 -14.77
N VAL A 23 8.61 8.06 -14.33
CA VAL A 23 7.91 8.26 -13.05
C VAL A 23 6.55 7.55 -13.04
N ALA A 24 5.76 7.68 -14.11
CA ALA A 24 4.47 6.99 -14.22
C ALA A 24 4.64 5.46 -14.24
N MET A 25 5.62 4.94 -14.99
CA MET A 25 5.95 3.52 -15.02
C MET A 25 6.40 3.00 -13.65
N ARG A 26 7.26 3.77 -12.95
CA ARG A 26 7.74 3.42 -11.61
C ARG A 26 6.60 3.40 -10.60
N ARG A 27 5.71 4.40 -10.62
CA ARG A 27 4.50 4.43 -9.77
C ARG A 27 3.60 3.23 -10.02
N ARG A 28 3.38 2.87 -11.29
CA ARG A 28 2.58 1.69 -11.67
C ARG A 28 3.23 0.38 -11.22
N SER A 29 4.54 0.26 -11.39
CA SER A 29 5.31 -0.90 -10.95
C SER A 29 5.25 -1.06 -9.43
N TYR A 30 5.49 0.04 -8.69
CA TYR A 30 5.41 0.06 -7.23
C TYR A 30 4.01 -0.32 -6.72
N ARG A 31 2.94 0.24 -7.31
CA ARG A 31 1.55 -0.13 -6.95
C ARG A 31 1.27 -1.62 -7.13
N ARG A 32 1.78 -2.23 -8.21
CA ARG A 32 1.63 -3.68 -8.43
C ARG A 32 2.43 -4.49 -7.40
N PHE A 33 3.64 -4.04 -7.10
CA PHE A 33 4.50 -4.67 -6.10
C PHE A 33 3.85 -4.65 -4.70
N ILE A 34 3.39 -3.50 -4.22
CA ILE A 34 2.80 -3.39 -2.88
C ILE A 34 1.49 -4.16 -2.75
N ASN A 35 0.65 -4.19 -3.80
CA ASN A 35 -0.58 -4.98 -3.76
C ASN A 35 -0.28 -6.47 -3.69
N ARG A 36 0.68 -6.94 -4.50
CA ARG A 36 1.13 -8.33 -4.46
C ARG A 36 1.74 -8.70 -3.11
N PHE A 37 2.64 -7.86 -2.60
CA PHE A 37 3.25 -8.06 -1.29
C PHE A 37 2.18 -8.13 -0.19
N ALA A 38 1.19 -7.24 -0.20
CA ALA A 38 0.08 -7.30 0.75
C ALA A 38 -0.74 -8.60 0.61
N ASP A 39 -0.95 -9.11 -0.61
CA ASP A 39 -1.70 -10.36 -0.84
C ASP A 39 -0.95 -11.60 -0.36
N ASP A 40 0.36 -11.60 -0.55
CA ASP A 40 1.25 -12.71 -0.22
C ASP A 40 1.48 -12.78 1.30
N GLU A 41 1.68 -11.62 1.95
CA GLU A 41 2.10 -11.54 3.36
C GLU A 41 0.94 -11.36 4.35
N ILE A 42 -0.27 -10.98 3.91
CA ILE A 42 -1.40 -10.83 4.84
C ILE A 42 -1.80 -12.18 5.44
N CYS A 43 -1.95 -12.19 6.77
CA CYS A 43 -2.44 -13.35 7.49
C CYS A 43 -3.88 -13.72 7.08
N SER A 44 -4.23 -15.00 7.23
CA SER A 44 -5.56 -15.52 6.89
C SER A 44 -6.71 -14.80 7.62
N HIS A 45 -6.49 -14.37 8.87
CA HIS A 45 -7.50 -13.71 9.70
C HIS A 45 -7.90 -12.32 9.19
N LEU A 46 -6.98 -11.57 8.58
CA LEU A 46 -7.24 -10.22 8.07
C LEU A 46 -7.49 -10.19 6.55
N ARG A 47 -7.31 -11.31 5.85
CA ARG A 47 -7.50 -11.41 4.40
C ARG A 47 -8.90 -10.99 3.97
N GLY A 48 -9.94 -11.48 4.65
CA GLY A 48 -11.33 -11.11 4.36
C GLY A 48 -11.62 -9.62 4.57
N ALA A 49 -10.99 -8.99 5.57
CA ALA A 49 -11.10 -7.55 5.81
C ALA A 49 -10.46 -6.74 4.65
N LEU A 50 -9.26 -7.12 4.21
CA LEU A 50 -8.61 -6.47 3.08
C LEU A 50 -9.41 -6.65 1.77
N GLU A 51 -9.95 -7.84 1.52
CA GLU A 51 -10.77 -8.12 0.34
C GLU A 51 -12.06 -7.29 0.32
N LEU A 52 -12.76 -7.19 1.46
CA LEU A 52 -13.97 -6.36 1.58
C LEU A 52 -13.66 -4.89 1.35
N LEU A 53 -12.56 -4.37 1.93
CA LEU A 53 -12.11 -3.00 1.70
C LEU A 53 -11.82 -2.75 0.21
N ARG A 54 -11.18 -3.70 -0.48
CA ARG A 54 -10.93 -3.59 -1.94
C ARG A 54 -12.21 -3.58 -2.76
N GLN A 55 -13.20 -4.40 -2.41
CA GLN A 55 -14.51 -4.38 -3.07
C GLN A 55 -15.20 -3.03 -2.92
N ARG A 56 -14.94 -2.31 -1.83
CA ARG A 56 -15.40 -0.95 -1.55
C ARG A 56 -14.59 0.15 -2.25
N GLY A 57 -13.59 -0.22 -3.04
CA GLY A 57 -12.73 0.73 -3.75
C GLY A 57 -11.53 1.22 -2.96
N HIS A 58 -11.25 0.65 -1.78
CA HIS A 58 -10.00 0.93 -1.08
C HIS A 58 -8.82 0.25 -1.77
N HIS A 59 -7.62 0.80 -1.58
CA HIS A 59 -6.38 0.31 -2.15
C HIS A 59 -5.23 0.42 -1.16
N VAL A 60 -4.27 -0.49 -1.29
CA VAL A 60 -3.05 -0.46 -0.49
C VAL A 60 -2.16 0.67 -0.99
N VAL A 61 -1.80 1.59 -0.10
CA VAL A 61 -0.86 2.69 -0.41
C VAL A 61 0.56 2.36 0.05
N ARG A 62 0.68 1.54 1.09
CA ARG A 62 1.94 1.07 1.65
C ARG A 62 1.73 -0.29 2.31
N ALA A 63 2.67 -1.19 2.11
CA ALA A 63 2.74 -2.44 2.86
C ALA A 63 4.20 -2.74 3.17
N GLY A 64 4.49 -3.23 4.38
CA GLY A 64 5.85 -3.60 4.75
C GLY A 64 6.04 -3.77 6.25
N GLN A 65 7.15 -4.42 6.59
CA GLN A 65 7.61 -4.61 7.96
C GLN A 65 8.90 -3.81 8.13
N LYS A 66 8.98 -2.93 9.14
CA LYS A 66 10.16 -2.08 9.36
C LYS A 66 11.38 -2.88 9.83
N SER A 67 11.14 -3.88 10.67
CA SER A 67 12.13 -4.85 11.18
C SER A 67 11.37 -6.10 11.63
N PRO A 68 12.00 -7.29 11.68
CA PRO A 68 11.34 -8.54 12.04
C PRO A 68 10.59 -8.56 13.38
N GLN A 69 10.93 -7.64 14.28
CA GLN A 69 10.32 -7.48 15.61
C GLN A 69 9.09 -6.56 15.65
N PHE A 70 8.70 -5.98 14.52
CA PHE A 70 7.53 -5.11 14.40
C PHE A 70 6.45 -5.79 13.57
N PRO A 71 5.17 -5.44 13.78
CA PRO A 71 4.11 -6.01 12.98
C PRO A 71 4.26 -5.65 11.50
N LEU A 72 3.73 -6.52 10.64
CA LEU A 72 3.48 -6.22 9.24
C LEU A 72 2.39 -5.15 9.15
N GLU A 73 2.76 -3.96 8.66
CA GLU A 73 1.82 -2.84 8.50
C GLU A 73 1.30 -2.81 7.05
N ILE A 74 -0.01 -2.85 6.86
CA ILE A 74 -0.68 -2.64 5.57
C ILE A 74 -1.57 -1.39 5.68
N HIS A 75 -1.18 -0.33 4.98
CA HIS A 75 -1.88 0.96 5.00
C HIS A 75 -2.84 1.02 3.83
N VAL A 76 -4.11 1.29 4.12
CA VAL A 76 -5.22 1.21 3.17
C VAL A 76 -5.94 2.56 3.09
N ALA A 77 -6.12 3.06 1.87
CA ALA A 77 -6.83 4.30 1.57
C ALA A 77 -8.06 4.04 0.69
N PRO A 78 -9.15 4.82 0.79
CA PRO A 78 -9.34 5.92 1.75
C PRO A 78 -9.51 5.41 3.19
N LEU A 79 -9.64 6.34 4.15
CA LEU A 79 -9.93 6.03 5.55
C LEU A 79 -11.15 5.10 5.68
N PHE A 80 -11.09 4.18 6.64
CA PHE A 80 -12.19 3.31 7.03
C PHE A 80 -12.28 3.24 8.55
N ASP A 81 -13.44 2.82 9.07
CA ASP A 81 -13.65 2.55 10.50
C ASP A 81 -13.31 1.08 10.80
N PRO A 82 -12.21 0.79 11.53
CA PRO A 82 -11.81 -0.57 11.86
C PRO A 82 -12.82 -1.30 12.76
N ALA A 83 -13.49 -0.58 13.66
CA ALA A 83 -14.46 -1.17 14.57
C ALA A 83 -15.73 -1.57 13.82
N ALA A 84 -16.21 -0.71 12.92
CA ALA A 84 -17.33 -1.06 12.04
C ALA A 84 -16.99 -2.25 11.13
N LEU A 85 -15.77 -2.27 10.56
CA LEU A 85 -15.31 -3.38 9.72
C LEU A 85 -15.23 -4.70 10.50
N ALA A 86 -14.68 -4.66 11.72
CA ALA A 86 -14.59 -5.83 12.59
C ALA A 86 -15.99 -6.36 12.97
N ALA A 87 -16.92 -5.47 13.30
CA ALA A 87 -18.29 -5.83 13.65
C ALA A 87 -19.03 -6.47 12.47
N GLU A 88 -18.89 -5.90 11.26
CA GLU A 88 -19.52 -6.39 10.04
C GLU A 88 -19.06 -7.79 9.64
N LEU A 89 -17.75 -8.03 9.68
CA LEU A 89 -17.17 -9.33 9.38
C LEU A 89 -17.26 -10.31 10.56
N HIS A 90 -17.88 -9.90 11.66
CA HIS A 90 -17.95 -10.65 12.91
C HIS A 90 -16.57 -11.16 13.36
N LEU A 91 -15.53 -10.33 13.18
CA LEU A 91 -14.16 -10.67 13.57
C LEU A 91 -14.11 -10.78 15.09
N ARG A 92 -13.44 -11.84 15.54
CA ARG A 92 -13.19 -12.16 16.95
C ARG A 92 -11.72 -12.51 17.09
N ASP A 93 -11.32 -12.89 18.29
CA ASP A 93 -9.97 -13.40 18.55
C ASP A 93 -9.51 -14.39 17.46
N PRO A 94 -8.28 -14.23 16.94
CA PRO A 94 -7.22 -13.35 17.44
C PRO A 94 -7.23 -11.91 16.87
N VAL A 95 -8.32 -11.48 16.22
CA VAL A 95 -8.44 -10.14 15.62
C VAL A 95 -9.11 -9.17 16.59
N PHE A 96 -8.51 -7.99 16.75
CA PHE A 96 -9.01 -6.93 17.61
C PHE A 96 -8.69 -5.54 17.02
N VAL A 97 -9.40 -4.52 17.49
CA VAL A 97 -9.07 -3.11 17.18
C VAL A 97 -8.19 -2.59 18.30
N SER A 98 -7.00 -2.08 17.96
CA SER A 98 -6.09 -1.48 18.94
C SER A 98 -6.51 -0.05 19.32
N ASP A 99 -5.93 0.47 20.41
CA ASP A 99 -6.13 1.86 20.86
C ASP A 99 -5.74 2.91 19.81
N ARG A 100 -4.91 2.54 18.83
CA ARG A 100 -4.52 3.40 17.71
C ARG A 100 -5.56 3.44 16.59
N ASN A 101 -6.72 2.81 16.79
CA ASN A 101 -7.77 2.63 15.80
C ASN A 101 -7.23 1.94 14.53
N VAL A 102 -6.64 0.76 14.74
CA VAL A 102 -6.05 -0.10 13.71
C VAL A 102 -6.56 -1.52 13.93
N LEU A 103 -6.90 -2.24 12.86
CA LEU A 103 -7.33 -3.63 12.95
C LEU A 103 -6.10 -4.54 12.99
N CYS A 104 -5.93 -5.27 14.09
CA CYS A 104 -4.73 -6.04 14.41
C CYS A 104 -5.04 -7.53 14.53
N CYS A 105 -4.07 -8.39 14.20
CA CYS A 105 -4.09 -9.82 14.53
C CYS A 105 -3.00 -10.13 15.56
N ALA A 106 -3.39 -10.66 16.72
CA ALA A 106 -2.48 -10.96 17.83
C ALA A 106 -1.49 -12.10 17.51
N GLU A 107 -1.90 -13.08 16.70
CA GLU A 107 -1.10 -14.29 16.45
C GLU A 107 0.00 -14.09 15.40
N HIS A 108 -0.25 -13.24 14.40
CA HIS A 108 0.61 -13.11 13.23
C HIS A 108 1.25 -11.72 13.13
N GLU A 109 1.08 -10.88 14.15
CA GLU A 109 1.58 -9.51 14.21
C GLU A 109 1.30 -8.74 12.91
N CYS A 110 0.03 -8.71 12.48
CA CYS A 110 -0.38 -8.07 11.23
C CYS A 110 -1.40 -6.97 11.51
N GLU A 111 -1.28 -5.84 10.81
CA GLU A 111 -2.08 -4.62 11.02
C GLU A 111 -2.66 -4.07 9.71
N LEU A 112 -3.96 -3.79 9.68
CA LEU A 112 -4.63 -2.98 8.65
C LEU A 112 -4.86 -1.57 9.18
N THR A 113 -4.08 -0.61 8.67
CA THR A 113 -4.07 0.78 9.11
C THR A 113 -4.85 1.68 8.14
N PRO A 114 -5.89 2.39 8.60
CA PRO A 114 -6.60 3.35 7.78
C PRO A 114 -5.74 4.60 7.54
N VAL A 115 -5.66 5.06 6.29
CA VAL A 115 -4.95 6.29 5.92
C VAL A 115 -5.71 7.07 4.84
N ASP A 116 -5.47 8.38 4.74
CA ASP A 116 -6.03 9.29 3.73
C ASP A 116 -5.13 9.37 2.47
#